data_AF-A0A3S0C6T9-F1
#
_entry.id   AF-A0A3S0C6T9-F1
#
_cell.length_a   1.000
_cell.length_b   1.000
_cell.length_c   1.000
_cell.angle_alpha   90.00
_cell.angle_beta   90.00
_cell.angle_gamma   90.00
#
_symmetry.space_group_name_H-M   'P 1'
#
loop_
_entity.id
_entity.type
_entity.pdbx_description
1 polymer ?
#
loop_
_entity_poly.entity_id
_entity_poly.type
_entity_poly.pdbx_seq_one_letter_code
_entity_poly.pdbx_strand_id
1 'polypeptide(L)'
;MNGKPLSGVSVYADNTLLYDSNILGVTDENGQYLLELPELTTTWRVGGKYTTTYNGKTFNFDLVPDVDQPLAGKTGAVRNFTWKNDSGKIYIYPSFGGFDDNMPEFNMIDLELTLTPVGPLLGGGEGQTIVKRAGPVVDGAGVESIPIGKYKATAKWMPEGHDPIPMQLCLNISGKYADSVDVEFNKSQYSFAYLGELNVKPAK
;
A
#
# COMPACT_ATOMS: atom_id res chain seq x y z
N MET A 1 8.12 -7.90 -4.87
CA MET A 1 7.83 -8.61 -6.13
C MET A 1 9.11 -8.94 -6.90
N ASN A 2 9.11 -10.01 -7.70
CA ASN A 2 10.31 -10.68 -8.24
C ASN A 2 10.97 -9.99 -9.46
N GLY A 3 11.06 -8.65 -9.50
CA GLY A 3 11.80 -7.95 -10.57
C GLY A 3 11.27 -8.19 -11.99
N LYS A 4 9.98 -8.51 -12.14
CA LYS A 4 9.37 -8.72 -13.45
C LYS A 4 9.24 -7.38 -14.20
N PRO A 5 9.47 -7.35 -15.52
CA PRO A 5 9.17 -6.18 -16.32
C PRO A 5 7.69 -5.84 -16.27
N LEU A 6 7.37 -4.53 -16.25
CA LEU A 6 6.00 -4.03 -16.22
C LEU A 6 5.63 -3.45 -17.59
N SER A 7 4.63 -4.05 -18.23
CA SER A 7 4.05 -3.52 -19.46
C SER A 7 2.95 -2.51 -19.17
N GLY A 8 2.72 -1.58 -20.10
CA GLY A 8 1.64 -0.60 -20.02
C GLY A 8 1.88 0.52 -18.98
N VAL A 9 3.10 0.67 -18.50
CA VAL A 9 3.49 1.79 -17.63
C VAL A 9 3.54 3.06 -18.46
N SER A 10 2.86 4.12 -18.01
CA SER A 10 3.03 5.45 -18.60
C SER A 10 4.35 6.04 -18.10
N VAL A 11 5.29 6.29 -19.00
CA VAL A 11 6.57 6.94 -18.70
C VAL A 11 6.53 8.34 -19.26
N TYR A 12 7.05 9.30 -18.50
CA TYR A 12 7.04 10.70 -18.90
C TYR A 12 8.40 11.37 -18.74
N ALA A 13 8.64 12.38 -19.58
CA ALA A 13 9.72 13.35 -19.43
C ALA A 13 9.08 14.75 -19.34
N ASP A 14 9.16 15.36 -18.17
CA ASP A 14 8.65 16.70 -17.88
C ASP A 14 9.76 17.74 -18.10
N ASN A 15 9.46 18.76 -18.91
CA ASN A 15 10.38 19.85 -19.18
C ASN A 15 10.59 20.68 -17.91
N THR A 16 11.84 20.92 -17.52
CA THR A 16 12.12 21.69 -16.29
C THR A 16 12.02 23.21 -16.48
N LEU A 17 11.91 23.69 -17.73
CA LEU A 17 11.81 25.10 -18.08
C LEU A 17 10.38 25.49 -18.46
N LEU A 18 9.68 24.65 -19.23
CA LEU A 18 8.34 24.91 -19.72
C LEU A 18 7.30 24.16 -18.88
N TYR A 19 6.44 24.92 -18.20
CA TYR A 19 5.35 24.37 -17.41
C TYR A 19 4.38 23.55 -18.28
N ASP A 20 3.92 22.41 -17.75
CA ASP A 20 2.95 21.51 -18.38
C ASP A 20 3.34 21.07 -19.81
N SER A 21 4.66 20.99 -20.06
CA SER A 21 5.23 20.50 -21.31
C SER A 21 5.94 19.19 -21.02
N ASN A 22 5.36 18.10 -21.49
CA ASN A 22 5.88 16.77 -21.28
C ASN A 22 5.82 15.89 -22.52
N ILE A 23 6.68 14.89 -22.54
CA ILE A 23 6.70 13.82 -23.53
C ILE A 23 6.27 12.55 -22.82
N LEU A 24 5.32 11.84 -23.42
CA LEU A 24 4.74 10.62 -22.87
C LEU A 24 5.11 9.42 -23.74
N GLY A 25 5.34 8.30 -23.08
CA GLY A 25 5.49 6.99 -23.70
C GLY A 25 4.87 5.90 -22.84
N VAL A 26 4.87 4.69 -23.36
CA VAL A 26 4.32 3.51 -22.68
C VAL A 26 5.32 2.37 -22.79
N THR A 27 5.50 1.62 -21.71
CA THR A 27 6.36 0.43 -21.76
C THR A 27 5.73 -0.70 -22.57
N ASP A 28 6.57 -1.41 -23.33
CA ASP A 28 6.19 -2.60 -24.08
C ASP A 28 6.02 -3.84 -23.18
N GLU A 29 5.79 -5.02 -23.77
CA GLU A 29 5.65 -6.29 -23.07
C GLU A 29 6.90 -6.69 -22.27
N ASN A 30 8.07 -6.18 -22.66
CA ASN A 30 9.36 -6.42 -22.01
C ASN A 30 9.71 -5.33 -20.98
N GLY A 31 8.79 -4.38 -20.72
CA GLY A 31 9.01 -3.28 -19.79
C GLY A 31 9.95 -2.19 -20.32
N GLN A 32 10.25 -2.20 -21.62
CA GLN A 32 11.13 -1.23 -22.27
C GLN A 32 10.34 -0.04 -22.80
N TYR A 33 10.96 1.13 -22.85
CA TYR A 33 10.36 2.34 -23.39
C TYR A 33 11.42 3.20 -24.08
N LEU A 34 10.98 4.09 -24.96
CA LEU A 34 11.82 5.09 -25.60
C LEU A 34 11.07 6.42 -25.65
N LEU A 35 11.70 7.49 -25.17
CA LEU A 35 11.21 8.86 -25.31
C LEU A 35 12.20 9.66 -26.16
N GLU A 36 11.74 10.22 -27.27
CA GLU A 36 12.55 11.09 -28.11
C GLU A 36 12.53 12.51 -27.54
N LEU A 37 13.68 12.97 -27.05
CA LEU A 37 13.80 14.31 -26.48
C LEU A 37 14.23 15.32 -27.56
N PRO A 38 13.56 16.47 -27.67
CA PRO A 38 14.01 17.55 -28.54
C PRO A 38 15.42 18.02 -28.21
N GLU A 39 16.20 18.38 -29.23
CA GLU A 39 17.55 18.96 -29.10
C GLU A 39 17.55 20.41 -28.59
N LEU A 40 16.78 20.67 -27.53
CA LEU A 40 16.70 21.95 -26.86
C LEU A 40 17.73 22.01 -25.72
N THR A 41 18.28 23.20 -25.47
CA THR A 41 19.12 23.46 -24.29
C THR A 41 18.23 23.60 -23.05
N THR A 42 17.57 22.51 -22.67
CA THR A 42 16.73 22.38 -21.47
C THR A 42 17.04 21.05 -20.78
N THR A 43 16.55 20.91 -19.56
CA THR A 43 16.61 19.65 -18.82
C THR A 43 15.22 19.04 -18.67
N TRP A 44 15.19 17.73 -18.41
CA TRP A 44 13.97 16.96 -18.26
C TRP A 44 14.02 16.16 -16.96
N ARG A 45 12.93 16.17 -16.20
CA ARG A 45 12.70 15.21 -15.12
C ARG A 45 11.90 14.05 -15.66
N VAL A 46 12.22 12.83 -15.26
CA VAL A 46 11.53 11.64 -15.74
C VAL A 46 10.84 10.92 -14.60
N GLY A 47 9.74 10.25 -14.92
CA GLY A 47 8.99 9.44 -13.96
C GLY A 47 8.13 8.41 -14.68
N GLY A 48 7.49 7.55 -13.89
CA GLY A 48 6.55 6.57 -14.40
C GLY A 48 5.30 6.50 -13.54
N LYS A 49 4.17 6.19 -14.16
CA LYS A 49 2.91 5.86 -13.49
C LYS A 49 2.46 4.49 -13.96
N TYR A 50 2.24 3.60 -13.00
CA TYR A 50 1.70 2.28 -13.23
C TYR A 50 0.27 2.21 -12.71
N THR A 51 -0.68 2.01 -13.61
CA THR A 51 -2.09 1.80 -13.27
C THR A 51 -2.45 0.34 -13.51
N THR A 52 -3.02 -0.31 -12.51
CA THR A 52 -3.43 -1.72 -12.60
C THR A 52 -4.73 -1.95 -11.85
N THR A 53 -5.40 -3.05 -12.15
CA THR A 53 -6.66 -3.44 -11.51
C THR A 53 -6.48 -4.69 -10.67
N TYR A 54 -7.09 -4.71 -9.49
CA TYR A 54 -7.11 -5.86 -8.60
C TYR A 54 -8.49 -5.95 -7.94
N ASN A 55 -9.13 -7.11 -8.05
CA ASN A 55 -10.50 -7.35 -7.55
C ASN A 55 -11.51 -6.24 -7.92
N GLY A 56 -11.46 -5.79 -9.18
CA GLY A 56 -12.36 -4.75 -9.70
C GLY A 56 -12.05 -3.33 -9.23
N LYS A 57 -10.96 -3.11 -8.50
CA LYS A 57 -10.51 -1.78 -8.05
C LYS A 57 -9.27 -1.34 -8.82
N THR A 58 -9.17 -0.05 -9.10
CA THR A 58 -8.02 0.55 -9.78
C THR A 58 -7.00 1.09 -8.78
N PHE A 59 -5.76 0.69 -8.96
CA PHE A 59 -4.60 1.13 -8.19
C PHE A 59 -3.64 1.90 -9.10
N ASN A 60 -3.09 2.99 -8.60
CA ASN A 60 -2.13 3.86 -9.28
C ASN A 60 -0.86 3.98 -8.45
N PHE A 61 0.28 3.70 -9.06
CA PHE A 61 1.57 3.73 -8.40
C PHE A 61 2.51 4.64 -9.16
N ASP A 62 3.21 5.50 -8.43
CA ASP A 62 4.35 6.21 -8.98
C ASP A 62 5.56 5.27 -8.99
N LEU A 63 6.29 5.28 -10.10
CA LEU A 63 7.55 4.56 -10.22
C LEU A 63 8.71 5.51 -9.96
N VAL A 64 9.72 5.00 -9.25
CA VAL A 64 10.89 5.78 -8.85
C VAL A 64 12.04 5.48 -9.81
N PRO A 65 12.66 6.50 -10.43
CA PRO A 65 13.85 6.28 -11.25
C PRO A 65 15.02 5.78 -10.39
N ASP A 66 15.89 4.98 -10.98
CA ASP A 66 17.16 4.54 -10.41
C ASP A 66 18.10 5.73 -10.14
N VAL A 67 18.07 6.73 -11.02
CA VAL A 67 18.78 8.01 -10.86
C VAL A 67 17.78 9.17 -10.86
N ASP A 68 17.46 9.68 -9.66
CA ASP A 68 16.56 10.82 -9.45
C ASP A 68 17.27 12.17 -9.66
N GLN A 69 17.71 12.40 -10.90
CA GLN A 69 18.32 13.65 -11.34
C GLN A 69 17.82 14.03 -12.73
N PRO A 70 17.62 15.34 -13.02
CA PRO A 70 17.31 15.79 -14.36
C PRO A 70 18.37 15.36 -15.38
N LEU A 71 17.96 15.14 -16.62
CA LEU A 71 18.84 14.86 -17.74
C LEU A 71 18.80 15.99 -18.77
N ALA A 72 19.92 16.24 -19.46
CA ALA A 72 19.98 17.23 -20.52
C ALA A 72 19.38 16.67 -21.81
N GLY A 73 18.50 17.44 -22.46
CA GLY A 73 17.82 17.00 -23.70
C GLY A 73 18.80 16.59 -24.81
N LYS A 74 19.91 17.33 -24.96
CA LYS A 74 20.93 17.08 -26.00
C LYS A 74 21.72 15.78 -25.84
N THR A 75 21.86 15.26 -24.62
CA THR A 75 22.65 14.04 -24.37
C THR A 75 21.76 12.83 -24.09
N GLY A 76 20.53 13.06 -23.61
CA GLY A 76 19.67 11.99 -23.12
C GLY A 76 20.29 11.24 -21.93
N ALA A 77 19.64 10.14 -21.56
CA ALA A 77 20.19 9.12 -20.66
C ALA A 77 19.33 7.86 -20.69
N VAL A 78 19.87 6.75 -20.17
CA VAL A 78 19.09 5.57 -19.79
C VAL A 78 18.61 5.75 -18.36
N ARG A 79 17.34 5.39 -18.10
CA ARG A 79 16.73 5.39 -16.76
C ARG A 79 15.95 4.10 -16.59
N ASN A 80 16.15 3.44 -15.46
CA ASN A 80 15.31 2.31 -15.07
C ASN A 80 14.38 2.77 -13.97
N PHE A 81 13.15 2.28 -13.99
CA PHE A 81 12.17 2.60 -12.97
C PHE A 81 11.89 1.37 -12.12
N THR A 82 11.86 1.57 -10.81
CA THR A 82 11.41 0.54 -9.88
C THR A 82 10.10 0.95 -9.28
N TRP A 83 9.15 0.03 -9.30
CA TRP A 83 7.95 0.17 -8.49
C TRP A 83 8.30 0.03 -7.02
N LYS A 84 8.21 1.14 -6.30
CA LYS A 84 8.30 1.19 -4.83
C LYS A 84 6.88 1.40 -4.28
N ASN A 85 6.62 0.92 -3.06
CA ASN A 85 5.34 1.07 -2.34
C ASN A 85 4.20 0.18 -2.87
N ASP A 86 4.47 -1.13 -3.05
CA ASP A 86 3.45 -2.16 -3.32
C ASP A 86 2.69 -2.61 -2.06
N SER A 87 2.81 -1.85 -0.97
CA SER A 87 2.23 -2.14 0.32
C SER A 87 1.28 -1.03 0.78
N GLY A 88 0.20 -1.42 1.43
CA GLY A 88 -0.69 -0.54 2.17
C GLY A 88 -0.50 -0.61 3.68
N LYS A 89 -1.40 0.06 4.39
CA LYS A 89 -1.56 0.00 5.85
C LYS A 89 -3.00 -0.34 6.21
N ILE A 90 -3.20 -0.93 7.38
CA ILE A 90 -4.51 -1.22 7.94
C ILE A 90 -4.65 -0.40 9.22
N TYR A 91 -5.56 0.58 9.23
CA TYR A 91 -5.89 1.30 10.45
C TYR A 91 -6.76 0.45 11.37
N ILE A 92 -6.52 0.59 12.66
CA ILE A 92 -7.22 -0.14 13.70
C ILE A 92 -7.83 0.84 14.68
N TYR A 93 -9.14 0.70 14.89
CA TYR A 93 -9.93 1.52 15.79
C TYR A 93 -10.50 0.64 16.91
N PRO A 94 -10.15 0.89 18.18
CA PRO A 94 -10.80 0.19 19.29
C PRO A 94 -12.23 0.68 19.46
N SER A 95 -13.16 -0.26 19.63
CA SER A 95 -14.54 0.07 20.00
C SER A 95 -14.65 0.30 21.50
N PHE A 96 -14.69 1.56 21.92
CA PHE A 96 -14.68 1.93 23.33
C PHE A 96 -15.84 1.33 24.15
N GLY A 97 -16.99 1.03 23.52
CA GLY A 97 -18.11 0.35 24.19
C GLY A 97 -17.93 -1.18 24.34
N GLY A 98 -16.82 -1.74 23.86
CA GLY A 98 -16.50 -3.17 23.93
C GLY A 98 -15.58 -3.58 25.07
N PHE A 99 -15.02 -2.62 25.80
CA PHE A 99 -14.13 -2.85 26.94
C PHE A 99 -14.89 -2.56 28.23
N ASP A 100 -14.67 -3.37 29.27
CA ASP A 100 -15.25 -3.17 30.60
C ASP A 100 -14.18 -2.94 31.66
N ASP A 101 -14.59 -2.43 32.82
CA ASP A 101 -13.69 -2.00 33.91
C ASP A 101 -12.92 -3.17 34.56
N ASN A 102 -13.24 -4.43 34.25
CA ASN A 102 -12.51 -5.59 34.77
C ASN A 102 -11.41 -6.07 33.82
N MET A 103 -11.29 -5.47 32.63
CA MET A 103 -10.25 -5.78 31.67
C MET A 103 -8.97 -4.97 31.94
N PRO A 104 -7.80 -5.46 31.51
CA PRO A 104 -6.58 -4.66 31.53
C PRO A 104 -6.73 -3.37 30.71
N GLU A 105 -5.83 -2.41 30.92
CA GLU A 105 -5.83 -1.21 30.10
C GLU A 105 -5.47 -1.55 28.65
N PHE A 106 -6.32 -1.17 27.69
CA PHE A 106 -6.08 -1.45 26.29
C PHE A 106 -4.94 -0.59 25.74
N ASN A 107 -3.85 -1.24 25.34
CA ASN A 107 -2.77 -0.62 24.59
C ASN A 107 -2.69 -1.21 23.18
N MET A 108 -2.64 -0.35 22.17
CA MET A 108 -2.60 -0.77 20.77
C MET A 108 -1.38 -1.64 20.44
N ILE A 109 -0.23 -1.42 21.09
CA ILE A 109 0.98 -2.20 20.83
C ILE A 109 0.84 -3.67 21.23
N ASP A 110 -0.11 -3.96 22.12
CA ASP A 110 -0.39 -5.31 22.60
C ASP A 110 -1.33 -6.08 21.68
N LEU A 111 -1.91 -5.42 20.67
CA LEU A 111 -2.76 -6.06 19.68
C LEU A 111 -1.91 -6.70 18.59
N GLU A 112 -2.14 -7.99 18.31
CA GLU A 112 -1.53 -8.71 17.20
C GLU A 112 -2.60 -9.06 16.16
N LEU A 113 -2.30 -8.71 14.91
CA LEU A 113 -3.12 -9.05 13.76
C LEU A 113 -2.47 -10.23 13.02
N THR A 114 -3.26 -11.25 12.71
CA THR A 114 -2.90 -12.29 11.75
C THR A 114 -3.66 -12.04 10.45
N LEU A 115 -2.93 -11.94 9.34
CA LEU A 115 -3.46 -11.72 8.01
C LEU A 115 -3.11 -12.92 7.14
N THR A 116 -4.11 -13.73 6.80
CA THR A 116 -3.95 -14.87 5.89
C THR A 116 -4.39 -14.46 4.49
N PRO A 117 -3.52 -14.48 3.47
CA PRO A 117 -3.88 -14.12 2.11
C PRO A 117 -5.06 -14.94 1.58
N VAL A 118 -5.96 -14.28 0.84
CA VAL A 118 -7.09 -14.90 0.15
C VAL A 118 -6.88 -14.69 -1.35
N GLY A 119 -6.14 -15.61 -1.96
CA GLY A 119 -5.75 -15.53 -3.37
C GLY A 119 -4.44 -14.76 -3.59
N PRO A 120 -4.11 -14.47 -4.87
CA PRO A 120 -2.87 -13.78 -5.21
C PRO A 120 -2.87 -12.33 -4.72
N LEU A 121 -1.69 -11.79 -4.43
CA LEU A 121 -1.48 -10.36 -4.19
C LEU A 121 -1.67 -9.57 -5.49
N LEU A 122 -1.76 -8.25 -5.40
CA LEU A 122 -1.89 -7.36 -6.56
C LEU A 122 -0.78 -7.57 -7.62
N GLY A 123 0.42 -7.95 -7.18
CA GLY A 123 1.53 -8.32 -8.05
C GLY A 123 1.46 -9.69 -8.73
N GLY A 124 0.38 -10.44 -8.52
CA GLY A 124 0.20 -11.81 -9.00
C GLY A 124 1.00 -12.88 -8.25
N GLY A 125 1.82 -12.50 -7.26
CA GLY A 125 2.54 -13.44 -6.41
C GLY A 125 1.65 -14.07 -5.34
N GLU A 126 2.05 -15.25 -4.85
CA GLU A 126 1.46 -15.83 -3.64
C GLU A 126 1.77 -14.94 -2.44
N GLY A 127 0.77 -14.72 -1.59
CA GLY A 127 0.96 -14.06 -0.31
C GLY A 127 1.49 -15.03 0.75
N GLN A 128 2.06 -14.49 1.82
CA GLN A 128 2.38 -15.24 3.03
C GLN A 128 1.51 -14.77 4.19
N THR A 129 1.25 -15.65 5.15
CA THR A 129 0.59 -15.24 6.40
C THR A 129 1.47 -14.23 7.13
N ILE A 130 0.89 -13.07 7.46
CA ILE A 130 1.57 -12.01 8.19
C ILE A 130 1.03 -11.99 9.60
N VAL A 131 1.93 -12.03 10.58
CA VAL A 131 1.61 -11.82 12.00
C VAL A 131 2.35 -10.57 12.44
N LYS A 132 1.62 -9.53 12.85
CA LYS A 132 2.22 -8.23 13.16
C LYS A 132 1.51 -7.56 14.34
N ARG A 133 2.30 -7.01 15.27
CA ARG A 133 1.81 -6.14 16.32
C ARG A 133 1.38 -4.81 15.73
N ALA A 134 0.23 -4.31 16.16
CA ALA A 134 -0.21 -2.97 15.82
C ALA A 134 0.65 -1.93 16.57
N GLY A 135 0.56 -0.69 16.15
CA GLY A 135 1.29 0.40 16.77
C GLY A 135 1.04 1.73 16.05
N PRO A 136 1.83 2.76 16.37
CA PRO A 136 1.78 4.03 15.65
C PRO A 136 2.09 3.81 14.17
N VAL A 137 1.26 4.39 13.31
CA VAL A 137 1.50 4.51 11.87
C VAL A 137 1.26 5.97 11.47
N VAL A 138 1.77 6.39 10.31
CA VAL A 138 1.51 7.76 9.81
C VAL A 138 0.00 8.02 9.78
N ASP A 139 -0.44 9.10 10.44
CA ASP A 139 -1.83 9.55 10.60
C ASP A 139 -2.76 8.60 11.38
N GLY A 140 -2.24 7.71 12.24
CA GLY A 140 -3.10 6.91 13.11
C GLY A 140 -2.40 5.76 13.83
N ALA A 141 -3.13 4.66 14.02
CA ALA A 141 -2.63 3.45 14.65
C ALA A 141 -3.11 2.20 13.89
N GLY A 142 -2.27 1.17 13.84
CA GLY A 142 -2.56 -0.05 13.10
C GLY A 142 -1.29 -0.77 12.66
N VAL A 143 -1.33 -1.37 11.46
CA VAL A 143 -0.19 -2.07 10.86
C VAL A 143 0.14 -1.52 9.48
N GLU A 144 1.42 -1.34 9.16
CA GLU A 144 1.89 -0.86 7.86
C GLU A 144 2.74 -1.88 7.11
N SER A 145 3.16 -1.54 5.89
CA SER A 145 3.97 -2.39 5.01
C SER A 145 3.29 -3.74 4.70
N ILE A 146 1.96 -3.73 4.57
CA ILE A 146 1.20 -4.92 4.21
C ILE A 146 1.09 -4.99 2.69
N PRO A 147 1.60 -6.04 2.02
CA PRO A 147 1.45 -6.17 0.57
C PRO A 147 -0.01 -6.05 0.15
N ILE A 148 -0.31 -5.34 -0.94
CA ILE A 148 -1.70 -5.12 -1.35
C ILE A 148 -2.31 -6.44 -1.83
N GLY A 149 -3.40 -6.84 -1.19
CA GLY A 149 -4.13 -8.06 -1.49
C GLY A 149 -5.41 -8.17 -0.67
N LYS A 150 -6.15 -9.27 -0.86
CA LYS A 150 -7.26 -9.65 0.02
C LYS A 150 -6.75 -10.56 1.13
N TYR A 151 -7.17 -10.33 2.36
CA TYR A 151 -6.74 -11.09 3.53
C TYR A 151 -7.93 -11.50 4.39
N LYS A 152 -7.86 -12.68 4.99
CA LYS A 152 -8.66 -13.03 6.16
C LYS A 152 -7.91 -12.57 7.40
N ALA A 153 -8.47 -11.61 8.11
CA ALA A 153 -7.89 -11.02 9.30
C ALA A 153 -8.47 -11.65 10.57
N THR A 154 -7.61 -11.97 11.52
CA THR A 154 -7.97 -12.29 12.92
C THR A 154 -7.08 -11.47 13.85
N ALA A 155 -7.53 -11.23 15.08
CA ALA A 155 -6.76 -10.48 16.06
C ALA A 155 -6.84 -11.13 17.45
N LYS A 156 -5.77 -10.93 18.20
CA LYS A 156 -5.72 -11.20 19.65
C LYS A 156 -5.01 -10.05 20.33
N TRP A 157 -5.44 -9.74 21.53
CA TRP A 157 -4.80 -8.77 22.40
C TRP A 157 -3.99 -9.52 23.45
N MET A 158 -2.74 -9.10 23.67
CA MET A 158 -1.83 -9.75 24.62
C MET A 158 -1.32 -8.73 25.63
N PRO A 159 -2.18 -8.33 26.58
CA PRO A 159 -1.79 -7.41 27.65
C PRO A 159 -0.73 -8.06 28.55
N GLU A 160 0.20 -7.26 29.05
CA GLU A 160 1.26 -7.73 29.95
C GLU A 160 0.67 -8.35 31.22
N GLY A 161 1.13 -9.55 31.59
CA GLY A 161 0.67 -10.25 32.80
C GLY A 161 -0.68 -10.98 32.67
N HIS A 162 -1.26 -11.03 31.48
CA HIS A 162 -2.54 -11.70 31.20
C HIS A 162 -2.42 -12.74 30.10
N ASP A 163 -3.33 -13.71 30.10
CA ASP A 163 -3.49 -14.62 28.96
C ASP A 163 -3.97 -13.85 27.71
N PRO A 164 -3.63 -14.31 26.49
CA PRO A 164 -4.10 -13.70 25.27
C PRO A 164 -5.64 -13.65 25.19
N ILE A 165 -6.18 -12.47 24.94
CA ILE A 165 -7.62 -12.22 24.82
C ILE A 165 -8.00 -12.22 23.33
N PRO A 166 -8.89 -13.13 22.88
CA PRO A 166 -9.39 -13.12 21.51
C PRO A 166 -10.14 -11.82 21.18
N MET A 167 -9.93 -11.29 19.98
CA MET A 167 -10.57 -10.06 19.53
C MET A 167 -11.53 -10.35 18.37
N GLN A 168 -12.68 -9.68 18.38
CA GLN A 168 -13.59 -9.63 17.25
C GLN A 168 -13.31 -8.38 16.41
N LEU A 169 -13.50 -8.51 15.10
CA LEU A 169 -13.21 -7.49 14.11
C LEU A 169 -14.46 -7.06 13.35
N CYS A 170 -14.47 -5.83 12.85
CA CYS A 170 -15.47 -5.34 11.92
C CYS A 170 -14.89 -4.33 10.93
N LEU A 171 -15.28 -4.38 9.66
CA LEU A 171 -14.82 -3.43 8.63
C LEU A 171 -15.49 -2.05 8.76
N ASN A 172 -16.65 -1.97 9.41
CA ASN A 172 -17.43 -0.74 9.58
C ASN A 172 -17.90 -0.65 11.03
N ILE A 173 -17.83 0.52 11.65
CA ILE A 173 -18.23 0.73 13.05
C ILE A 173 -19.69 0.32 13.33
N SER A 174 -20.57 0.35 12.33
CA SER A 174 -21.97 -0.09 12.44
C SER A 174 -22.21 -1.54 12.01
N GLY A 175 -21.16 -2.25 11.60
CA GLY A 175 -21.25 -3.63 11.11
C GLY A 175 -21.28 -4.68 12.23
N LYS A 176 -21.42 -5.94 11.81
CA LYS A 176 -21.37 -7.09 12.72
C LYS A 176 -19.91 -7.46 13.01
N TYR A 177 -19.59 -7.53 14.29
CA TYR A 177 -18.31 -8.06 14.76
C TYR A 177 -18.25 -9.58 14.58
N ALA A 178 -17.09 -10.09 14.17
CA ALA A 178 -16.82 -11.51 14.00
C ALA A 178 -15.36 -11.83 14.33
N ASP A 179 -15.07 -13.10 14.65
CA ASP A 179 -13.71 -13.53 15.01
C ASP A 179 -12.74 -13.48 13.82
N SER A 180 -13.27 -13.42 12.60
CA SER A 180 -12.50 -13.13 11.39
C SER A 180 -13.32 -12.30 10.41
N VAL A 181 -12.63 -11.46 9.63
CA VAL A 181 -13.22 -10.68 8.53
C VAL A 181 -12.31 -10.71 7.31
N ASP A 182 -12.90 -10.57 6.13
CA ASP A 182 -12.14 -10.41 4.89
C ASP A 182 -11.81 -8.92 4.69
N VAL A 183 -10.53 -8.56 4.77
CA VAL A 183 -10.02 -7.21 4.57
C VAL A 183 -9.47 -7.07 3.16
N GLU A 184 -9.71 -5.91 2.56
CA GLU A 184 -9.15 -5.55 1.27
C GLU A 184 -8.78 -4.06 1.25
N PHE A 185 -7.76 -3.73 0.49
CA PHE A 185 -7.26 -2.36 0.35
C PHE A 185 -8.09 -1.54 -0.62
N ASN A 186 -8.15 -0.24 -0.32
CA ASN A 186 -8.70 0.80 -1.19
C ASN A 186 -7.74 1.99 -1.20
N LYS A 187 -7.83 2.84 -2.22
CA LYS A 187 -7.10 4.11 -2.22
C LYS A 187 -7.66 5.01 -1.11
N SER A 188 -6.79 5.55 -0.27
CA SER A 188 -7.19 6.56 0.71
C SER A 188 -7.68 7.83 0.03
N GLN A 189 -8.69 8.48 0.60
CA GLN A 189 -9.12 9.82 0.18
C GLN A 189 -8.18 10.92 0.70
N TYR A 190 -7.46 10.65 1.80
CA TYR A 190 -6.68 11.65 2.54
C TYR A 190 -5.17 11.44 2.47
N SER A 191 -4.71 10.26 2.02
CA SER A 191 -3.29 9.96 1.86
C SER A 191 -3.03 9.31 0.50
N PHE A 192 -1.77 9.27 0.07
CA PHE A 192 -1.36 8.51 -1.11
C PHE A 192 -1.23 7.01 -0.83
N ALA A 193 -1.54 6.56 0.40
CA ALA A 193 -1.45 5.17 0.81
C ALA A 193 -2.73 4.39 0.48
N TYR A 194 -2.56 3.08 0.32
CA TYR A 194 -3.65 2.12 0.26
C TYR A 194 -4.03 1.69 1.67
N LEU A 195 -5.33 1.72 1.97
CA LEU A 195 -5.86 1.51 3.31
C LEU A 195 -6.84 0.33 3.35
N GLY A 196 -6.64 -0.53 4.34
CA GLY A 196 -7.73 -1.27 4.98
C GLY A 196 -8.08 -0.61 6.31
N GLU A 197 -9.27 -0.87 6.83
CA GLU A 197 -9.69 -0.36 8.14
C GLU A 197 -10.39 -1.46 8.93
N LEU A 198 -10.12 -1.51 10.22
CA LEU A 198 -10.64 -2.49 11.14
C LEU A 198 -11.07 -1.81 12.43
N ASN A 199 -12.27 -2.15 12.90
CA ASN A 199 -12.68 -1.90 14.26
C ASN A 199 -12.48 -3.17 15.07
N VAL A 200 -12.02 -3.06 16.31
CA VAL A 200 -11.73 -4.20 17.17
C VAL A 200 -12.41 -4.06 18.53
N LYS A 201 -12.79 -5.20 19.10
CA LYS A 201 -13.22 -5.31 20.49
C LYS A 201 -12.86 -6.68 21.06
N PRO A 202 -12.76 -6.84 22.38
CA PRO A 202 -12.68 -8.15 23.02
C PRO A 202 -13.87 -9.04 22.63
N ALA A 203 -13.61 -10.33 22.43
CA ALA A 203 -14.67 -11.33 22.42
C ALA A 203 -15.28 -11.44 23.83
N LYS A 204 -16.60 -11.67 23.90
CA LYS A 204 -17.30 -11.95 25.16
C LYS A 204 -17.25 -13.42 25.50
#